data_AF-A0A538I9N1-F1
#
_entry.id   AF-A0A538I9N1-F1
#
_cell.length_a   1.000
_cell.length_b   1.000
_cell.length_c   1.000
_cell.angle_alpha   90.00
_cell.angle_beta   90.00
_cell.angle_gamma   90.00
#
_symmetry.space_group_name_H-M   'P 1'
#
loop_
_entity.id
_entity.type
_entity.pdbx_description
1 polymer ?
#
loop_
_entity_poly.entity_id
_entity_poly.type
_entity_poly.pdbx_seq_one_letter_code
_entity_poly.pdbx_strand_id
1 'polypeptide(L)'
;MDERSRVELPAAVGDRYDVYVNGVKQEPGRDFDRIGNMLVFRRHLAREGRLGPMRWLSMLLGVAGTYRKHETVDVVYETAGRRNVATLAPRS
;
A
#
# COMPACT_ATOMS: atom_id res chain seq x y z
N MET A 1 14.59 -6.69 13.00
CA MET A 1 14.73 -5.81 11.82
C MET A 1 13.32 -5.41 11.45
N ASP A 2 12.89 -4.19 11.81
CA ASP A 2 11.54 -3.75 11.47
C ASP A 2 11.41 -3.67 9.94
N GLU A 3 10.68 -4.61 9.35
CA GLU A 3 10.41 -4.64 7.91
C GLU A 3 9.55 -3.42 7.54
N ARG A 4 10.19 -2.34 7.10
CA ARG A 4 9.52 -1.13 6.62
C ARG A 4 9.12 -1.33 5.17
N SER A 5 7.87 -1.04 4.83
CA SER A 5 7.43 -1.07 3.44
C SER A 5 7.69 0.25 2.72
N ARG A 6 8.01 0.15 1.43
CA ARG A 6 8.27 1.30 0.57
C ARG A 6 7.32 1.31 -0.61
N VAL A 7 6.88 2.48 -1.03
CA VAL A 7 6.19 2.69 -2.31
C VAL A 7 6.85 3.81 -3.08
N GLU A 8 6.88 3.67 -4.39
CA GLU A 8 7.44 4.66 -5.31
C GLU A 8 6.32 5.58 -5.80
N LEU A 9 6.49 6.88 -5.59
CA LEU A 9 5.59 7.91 -6.07
C LEU A 9 5.82 8.15 -7.56
N PRO A 10 4.75 8.23 -8.38
CA PRO A 10 4.83 8.75 -9.72
C PRO A 10 5.43 10.16 -9.74
N ALA A 11 6.20 10.49 -10.78
CA ALA A 11 6.82 11.81 -10.92
C ALA A 11 5.81 12.97 -10.95
N ALA A 12 4.55 12.70 -11.33
CA ALA A 12 3.47 13.68 -11.30
C ALA A 12 3.02 14.08 -9.88
N VAL A 13 3.43 13.33 -8.84
CA VAL A 13 3.13 13.64 -7.44
C VAL A 13 4.14 14.68 -6.93
N GLY A 14 3.69 15.94 -6.89
CA GLY A 14 4.45 17.04 -6.30
C GLY A 14 4.50 16.99 -4.76
N ASP A 15 4.65 18.14 -4.11
CA ASP A 15 4.80 18.21 -2.64
C ASP A 15 3.47 18.16 -1.88
N ARG A 16 2.34 18.37 -2.56
CA ARG A 16 1.00 18.32 -1.98
C ARG A 16 0.26 17.07 -2.42
N TYR A 17 0.04 16.17 -1.47
CA TYR A 17 -0.69 14.93 -1.66
C TYR A 17 -1.21 14.40 -0.33
N ASP A 18 -2.26 13.59 -0.38
CA ASP A 18 -2.74 12.78 0.74
C ASP A 18 -2.43 11.31 0.48
N VAL A 19 -2.15 10.56 1.55
CA VAL A 19 -1.87 9.11 1.47
C VAL A 19 -2.93 8.35 2.26
N TYR A 20 -3.43 7.27 1.68
CA TYR A 20 -4.38 6.37 2.30
C TYR A 20 -3.87 4.93 2.20
N VAL A 21 -4.01 4.16 3.27
CA VAL A 21 -3.78 2.71 3.24
C VAL A 21 -5.12 2.02 3.45
N ASN A 22 -5.58 1.25 2.46
CA ASN A 22 -6.91 0.64 2.44
C ASN A 22 -8.04 1.66 2.77
N GLY A 23 -7.92 2.88 2.25
CA GLY A 23 -8.88 3.97 2.51
C GLY A 23 -8.70 4.70 3.86
N VAL A 24 -7.78 4.28 4.72
CA VAL A 24 -7.48 4.97 6.00
C VAL A 24 -6.41 6.04 5.78
N LYS A 25 -6.72 7.30 6.11
CA LYS A 25 -5.79 8.43 5.96
C LYS A 25 -4.53 8.21 6.79
N GLN A 26 -3.38 8.47 6.19
CA GLN A 26 -2.06 8.40 6.82
C GLN A 26 -1.45 9.80 6.96
N GLU A 27 -0.69 10.01 8.02
CA GLU A 27 -0.06 11.30 8.35
C GLU A 27 1.46 11.26 8.10
N PRO A 28 2.02 12.21 7.32
CA PRO A 28 3.46 12.38 7.17
C PRO A 28 4.14 12.60 8.53
N GLY A 29 5.31 12.01 8.74
CA GLY A 29 6.06 12.13 9.98
C GLY A 29 5.49 11.34 11.17
N ARG A 30 4.29 10.76 11.03
CA ARG A 30 3.72 9.79 11.99
C ARG A 30 3.69 8.39 11.41
N ASP A 31 3.11 8.24 10.22
CA ASP A 31 2.82 6.93 9.60
C ASP A 31 3.84 6.58 8.51
N PHE A 32 4.38 7.60 7.82
CA PHE A 32 5.41 7.46 6.79
C PHE A 32 6.29 8.70 6.69
N ASP A 33 7.46 8.54 6.09
CA ASP A 33 8.38 9.62 5.71
C ASP A 33 8.59 9.63 4.20
N ARG A 34 8.70 10.83 3.57
CA ARG A 34 9.08 10.95 2.15
C ARG A 34 10.59 11.02 2.03
N ILE A 35 11.17 10.13 1.24
CA ILE A 35 12.60 10.13 0.89
C ILE A 35 12.71 10.16 -0.63
N GLY A 36 13.02 11.32 -1.20
CA GLY A 36 13.03 11.53 -2.65
C GLY A 36 11.64 11.28 -3.26
N ASN A 37 11.56 10.32 -4.19
CA ASN A 37 10.31 9.86 -4.80
C ASN A 37 9.69 8.65 -4.09
N MET A 38 10.13 8.29 -2.88
CA MET A 38 9.59 7.16 -2.14
C MET A 38 8.85 7.59 -0.88
N LEU A 39 7.79 6.87 -0.55
CA LEU A 39 7.22 6.87 0.80
C LEU A 39 7.75 5.65 1.55
N VAL A 40 8.32 5.89 2.72
CA VAL A 40 8.82 4.85 3.63
C VAL A 40 7.89 4.79 4.82
N PHE A 41 7.13 3.69 4.92
CA PHE A 41 6.20 3.47 6.02
C PHE A 41 6.95 3.00 7.26
N ARG A 42 6.47 3.42 8.43
CA ARG A 42 7.06 3.02 9.72
C ARG A 42 6.64 1.61 10.16
N ARG A 43 5.70 1.00 9.44
CA ARG A 43 5.26 -0.38 9.61
C ARG A 43 5.38 -1.18 8.31
N HIS A 44 5.32 -2.50 8.44
CA HIS A 44 5.13 -3.39 7.30
C HIS A 44 3.71 -3.26 6.74
N LEU A 45 3.60 -3.21 5.42
CA LEU A 45 2.36 -3.27 4.66
C LEU A 45 2.26 -4.66 4.02
N ALA A 46 1.19 -5.39 4.34
CA ALA A 46 1.03 -6.78 3.91
C ALA A 46 0.83 -6.89 2.39
N ARG A 47 1.68 -7.71 1.75
CA ARG A 47 1.56 -8.11 0.35
C ARG A 47 1.54 -9.64 0.28
N GLU A 48 0.37 -10.24 0.49
CA GLU A 48 0.29 -11.70 0.39
C GLU A 48 0.60 -12.15 -1.06
N GLY A 49 1.37 -13.23 -1.23
CA GLY A 49 1.68 -13.83 -2.52
C GLY A 49 0.48 -14.59 -3.11
N ARG A 50 0.61 -15.07 -4.36
CA ARG A 50 -0.40 -15.98 -4.96
C ARG A 50 -0.63 -17.17 -4.04
N LEU A 51 -1.89 -17.52 -3.81
CA LEU A 51 -2.27 -18.73 -3.06
C LEU A 51 -1.64 -19.95 -3.74
N GLY A 52 -0.89 -20.76 -2.97
CA GLY A 52 -0.45 -22.07 -3.44
C GLY A 52 -1.67 -22.99 -3.69
N PRO A 53 -1.61 -23.88 -4.70
CA PRO A 53 -2.76 -24.70 -5.12
C PRO A 53 -3.35 -25.55 -3.98
N MET A 54 -2.51 -26.04 -3.05
CA MET A 54 -2.96 -26.78 -1.86
C MET A 54 -3.78 -25.93 -0.89
N ARG A 55 -3.41 -24.66 -0.70
CA ARG A 55 -4.17 -23.72 0.15
C ARG A 55 -5.51 -23.36 -0.49
N TRP A 56 -5.53 -23.14 -1.82
CA TRP A 56 -6.78 -22.97 -2.56
C TRP A 56 -7.70 -24.20 -2.42
N LEU A 57 -7.17 -25.42 -2.53
CA LEU A 57 -7.96 -26.64 -2.38
C LEU A 57 -8.57 -26.76 -0.97
N SER A 58 -7.83 -26.40 0.08
CA SER A 58 -8.38 -26.39 1.45
C SER A 58 -9.51 -25.37 1.66
N MET A 59 -9.51 -24.26 0.92
CA MET A 59 -10.62 -23.29 0.93
C MET A 59 -11.85 -23.82 0.18
N LEU A 60 -11.65 -24.48 -0.97
CA LEU A 60 -12.74 -25.13 -1.71
C LEU A 60 -13.45 -26.21 -0.87
N LEU A 61 -12.70 -26.94 -0.04
CA LEU A 61 -13.23 -27.97 0.86
C LEU A 61 -13.85 -27.39 2.15
N GLY A 62 -13.89 -26.07 2.33
CA GLY A 62 -14.50 -25.41 3.49
C GLY A 62 -13.69 -25.51 4.79
N VAL A 63 -12.42 -25.90 4.72
CA VAL A 63 -11.59 -26.23 5.90
C VAL A 63 -10.84 -25.01 6.47
N ALA A 64 -10.69 -23.93 5.71
CA ALA A 64 -9.94 -22.75 6.17
C ALA A 64 -10.52 -21.42 5.66
N GLY A 65 -11.02 -20.59 6.56
CA GLY A 65 -11.34 -19.19 6.30
C GLY A 65 -10.22 -18.28 6.76
N THR A 66 -9.47 -17.68 5.84
CA THR A 66 -8.54 -16.58 6.17
C THR A 66 -8.84 -15.38 5.28
N TYR A 67 -9.27 -14.28 5.89
CA TYR A 67 -9.46 -13.00 5.22
C TYR A 67 -8.12 -12.52 4.64
N ARG A 68 -8.08 -12.25 3.32
CA ARG A 68 -6.86 -11.89 2.59
C ARG A 68 -6.38 -10.51 3.04
N LYS A 69 -5.12 -10.40 3.46
CA LYS A 69 -4.50 -9.11 3.83
C LYS A 69 -3.63 -8.62 2.68
N HIS A 70 -4.28 -8.03 1.67
CA HIS A 70 -3.58 -7.17 0.72
C HIS A 70 -3.80 -5.72 1.16
N GLU A 71 -2.73 -5.00 1.45
CA GLU A 71 -2.81 -3.57 1.73
C GLU A 71 -2.45 -2.77 0.47
N THR A 72 -3.34 -1.88 0.05
CA THR A 72 -3.12 -0.94 -1.06
C THR A 72 -2.79 0.44 -0.52
N VAL A 73 -1.91 1.16 -1.21
CA VAL A 73 -1.58 2.55 -0.89
C VAL A 73 -2.15 3.45 -1.98
N ASP A 74 -3.09 4.31 -1.64
CA ASP A 74 -3.67 5.28 -2.55
C ASP A 74 -3.07 6.67 -2.26
N VAL A 75 -2.55 7.30 -3.31
CA VAL A 75 -1.99 8.66 -3.24
C VAL A 75 -2.89 9.58 -4.04
N VAL A 76 -3.47 10.56 -3.34
CA VAL A 76 -4.33 11.58 -3.93
C VAL A 76 -3.51 12.85 -4.11
N TYR A 77 -3.48 13.40 -5.32
CA TYR A 77 -2.69 14.58 -5.64
C TYR A 77 -3.39 15.45 -6.68
N GLU A 78 -3.01 16.71 -6.77
CA GLU A 78 -3.49 17.62 -7.80
C GLU A 78 -2.43 17.82 -8.88
N THR A 79 -2.86 17.74 -10.14
CA THR A 79 -2.04 18.16 -11.28
C THR A 79 -2.92 18.89 -12.29
N ALA A 80 -2.44 20.03 -12.79
CA ALA A 80 -3.17 20.91 -13.70
C ALA A 80 -4.62 21.23 -13.24
N GLY A 81 -4.81 21.47 -11.93
CA GLY A 81 -6.12 21.78 -11.34
C GLY A 81 -7.08 20.59 -11.26
N ARG A 82 -6.62 19.37 -11.55
CA ARG A 82 -7.43 18.14 -11.46
C ARG A 82 -6.94 17.26 -10.31
N ARG A 83 -7.88 16.74 -9.52
CA ARG A 83 -7.61 15.73 -8.49
C ARG A 83 -7.42 14.36 -9.14
N ASN A 84 -6.31 13.72 -8.84
CA ASN A 84 -5.91 12.41 -9.37
C ASN A 84 -5.65 11.44 -8.21
N VAL A 85 -5.74 10.14 -8.51
CA VAL A 85 -5.45 9.05 -7.56
C VAL A 85 -4.50 8.06 -8.22
N ALA A 86 -3.41 7.73 -7.54
CA ALA A 86 -2.50 6.65 -7.92
C ALA A 86 -2.55 5.54 -6.86
N THR A 87 -2.92 4.33 -7.26
CA THR A 87 -2.88 3.15 -6.40
C THR A 87 -1.54 2.44 -6.57
N LEU A 88 -0.79 2.30 -5.48
CA LEU A 88 0.57 1.80 -5.44
C LEU A 88 0.64 0.51 -4.63
N ALA A 89 1.48 -0.41 -5.08
CA ALA A 89 1.75 -1.66 -4.38
C ALA A 89 3.02 -1.53 -3.52
N PRO A 90 2.97 -1.90 -2.22
CA PRO A 90 4.16 -1.90 -1.38
C PRO A 90 5.23 -2.85 -1.90
N ARG A 91 6.49 -2.42 -1.83
CA ARG A 91 7.69 -3.23 -2.01
C ARG A 91 8.36 -3.40 -0.64
N SER A 92 8.82 -4.61 -0.34
CA SER A 92 9.62 -4.98 0.83
C SER A 92 11.09 -4.67 0.59
#